data_AF-A0A9X9XDP8-F1
#
_entry.id   AF-A0A9X9XDP8-F1
#
_cell.length_a   1.000
_cell.length_b   1.000
_cell.length_c   1.000
_cell.angle_alpha   90.00
_cell.angle_beta   90.00
_cell.angle_gamma   90.00
#
_symmetry.space_group_name_H-M   'P 1'
#
loop_
_entity.id
_entity.type
_entity.pdbx_description
1 polymer ?
#
loop_
_entity_poly.entity_id
_entity_poly.type
_entity_poly.pdbx_seq_one_letter_code
_entity_poly.pdbx_strand_id
1 'polypeptide(L)'
;MSAMLTPGAVPLSAWGAILDGAALPLDPAARDAVDRGAAAVARVIAAGETAYGVNTGFGKLASVRIGDGDLATLQRNLILSHACGVGAPLPAHIVRLIMAMKAASLGRGASGVRWDVVALIEAMRAKGVLPVIPAKGSVGASGDLAPLAHMTAAMLGEGDALPGMPAAEALRAAGLAPVTLGPKEGLGLINGTQVSTAIALAGLFAAERVFRAALVAGAMTVDALRGSDTPFDARIHALRGHAGQAEVAEALRGLLAGSPIRESHRLGDDRVQDPYSLRCQPQVMGAVLDMLRFAARTLEIEANAVTDNPLVLEDGSIVSGGNFHAEPVAFAADQIAIALAEIGSLSERRIALLVDPAMSGLPAFLARDAGLNSGLMIAQVTAAALASENKQRAAPASVDSLPTSANQEDHVSMATHAAYRLLEMAANAASIIGIEALAAAEALEHRRPLASSAPLEAVHAALRRRIAPLLADRFLAPDIAAATEIVNQGALAAAAGVALPGVAT
;
A
#
# COMPACT_ATOMS: atom_id res chain seq x y z
N MET A 1 24.94 2.60 15.19
CA MET A 1 23.66 3.03 15.79
C MET A 1 22.55 2.47 14.92
N SER A 2 21.53 1.82 15.49
CA SER A 2 20.36 1.39 14.73
C SER A 2 19.66 2.63 14.16
N ALA A 3 19.14 2.56 12.94
CA ALA A 3 18.34 3.64 12.38
C ALA A 3 17.11 3.88 13.25
N MET A 4 16.80 5.15 13.54
CA MET A 4 15.69 5.58 14.40
C MET A 4 14.70 6.43 13.59
N LEU A 5 13.45 6.49 14.07
CA LEU A 5 12.41 7.33 13.49
C LEU A 5 12.48 8.71 14.16
N THR A 6 12.86 9.74 13.39
CA THR A 6 12.75 11.13 13.82
C THR A 6 11.34 11.63 13.52
N PRO A 7 10.52 11.97 14.53
CA PRO A 7 9.15 12.45 14.33
C PRO A 7 9.05 13.58 13.31
N GLY A 8 8.17 13.44 12.31
CA GLY A 8 7.95 14.48 11.29
C GLY A 8 8.97 14.52 10.16
N ALA A 9 10.00 13.67 10.18
CA ALA A 9 11.05 13.62 9.17
C ALA A 9 11.42 12.17 8.78
N VAL A 10 10.49 11.23 8.93
CA VAL A 10 10.69 9.83 8.55
C VAL A 10 10.52 9.69 7.03
N PRO A 11 11.54 9.24 6.29
CA PRO A 11 11.42 9.09 4.84
C PRO A 11 10.50 7.93 4.47
N LEU A 12 9.89 7.99 3.29
CA LEU A 12 9.03 6.94 2.74
C LEU A 12 9.67 5.55 2.76
N SER A 13 10.97 5.47 2.51
CA SER A 13 11.74 4.21 2.53
C SER A 13 11.78 3.56 3.93
N ALA A 14 11.81 4.35 5.00
CA ALA A 14 11.77 3.82 6.36
C ALA A 14 10.38 3.26 6.70
N TRP A 15 9.30 3.89 6.22
CA TRP A 15 7.94 3.34 6.35
C TRP A 15 7.78 2.01 5.61
N GLY A 16 8.32 1.93 4.38
CA GLY A 16 8.40 0.68 3.63
C GLY A 16 9.19 -0.41 4.36
N ALA A 17 10.35 -0.05 4.94
CA ALA A 17 11.15 -0.99 5.71
C ALA A 17 10.39 -1.56 6.93
N ILE A 18 9.62 -0.75 7.65
CA ILE A 18 8.79 -1.22 8.79
C ILE A 18 7.71 -2.20 8.30
N LEU A 19 7.07 -1.90 7.16
CA LEU A 19 6.10 -2.79 6.55
C LEU A 19 6.73 -4.15 6.21
N ASP A 20 7.96 -4.14 5.71
CA ASP A 20 8.75 -5.35 5.40
C ASP A 20 9.36 -6.02 6.64
N GLY A 21 9.14 -5.46 7.85
CA GLY A 21 9.50 -6.08 9.13
C GLY A 21 10.73 -5.49 9.83
N ALA A 22 11.29 -4.39 9.34
CA ALA A 22 12.38 -3.69 10.03
C ALA A 22 11.92 -3.12 11.38
N ALA A 23 12.73 -3.33 12.41
CA ALA A 23 12.52 -2.77 13.73
C ALA A 23 13.22 -1.40 13.83
N LEU A 24 12.50 -0.33 13.47
CA LEU A 24 12.97 1.05 13.58
C LEU A 24 12.28 1.75 14.77
N PRO A 25 12.94 1.92 15.93
CA PRO A 25 12.34 2.56 17.10
C PRO A 25 12.22 4.08 16.94
N LEU A 26 11.29 4.69 17.68
CA LEU A 26 11.20 6.14 17.81
C LEU A 26 12.45 6.72 18.47
N ASP A 27 12.95 7.85 17.96
CA ASP A 27 14.07 8.57 18.57
C ASP A 27 13.70 9.07 19.99
N PRO A 28 14.43 8.67 21.05
CA PRO A 28 14.17 9.13 22.41
C PRO A 28 14.24 10.66 22.60
N ALA A 29 14.90 11.39 21.68
CA ALA A 29 14.90 12.86 21.68
C ALA A 29 13.49 13.46 21.54
N ALA A 30 12.51 12.68 21.07
CA ALA A 30 11.10 13.08 21.01
C ALA A 30 10.48 13.33 22.40
N ARG A 31 11.03 12.71 23.46
CA ARG A 31 10.44 12.73 24.80
C ARG A 31 10.19 14.14 25.34
N ASP A 32 11.17 15.04 25.18
CA ASP A 32 11.06 16.39 25.72
C ASP A 32 9.88 17.16 25.10
N ALA A 33 9.59 16.95 23.82
CA ALA A 33 8.44 17.57 23.17
C ALA A 33 7.12 16.98 23.67
N VAL A 34 7.06 15.66 23.84
CA VAL A 34 5.89 14.94 24.39
C VAL A 34 5.59 15.40 25.82
N ASP A 35 6.60 15.43 26.68
CA ASP A 35 6.44 15.81 28.09
C ASP A 35 6.01 17.30 28.22
N ARG A 36 6.49 18.19 27.34
CA ARG A 36 5.99 19.58 27.27
C ARG A 36 4.51 19.65 26.88
N GLY A 37 4.09 18.86 25.89
CA GLY A 37 2.70 18.78 25.48
C GLY A 37 1.79 18.30 26.60
N ALA A 38 2.18 17.22 27.30
CA ALA A 38 1.44 16.69 28.44
C ALA A 38 1.34 17.72 29.59
N ALA A 39 2.43 18.45 29.88
CA ALA A 39 2.44 19.50 30.89
C ALA A 39 1.50 20.67 30.55
N ALA A 40 1.34 21.01 29.27
CA ALA A 40 0.39 22.03 28.86
C ALA A 40 -1.06 21.62 29.17
N VAL A 41 -1.45 20.38 28.84
CA VAL A 41 -2.78 19.84 29.18
C VAL A 41 -3.01 19.84 30.70
N ALA A 42 -2.01 19.41 31.47
CA ALA A 42 -2.11 19.41 32.94
C ALA A 42 -2.33 20.82 33.52
N ARG A 43 -1.67 21.85 32.96
CA ARG A 43 -1.86 23.26 33.38
C ARG A 43 -3.27 23.76 33.11
N VAL A 44 -3.83 23.46 31.94
CA VAL A 44 -5.21 23.87 31.58
C VAL A 44 -6.23 23.26 32.54
N ILE A 45 -6.05 21.98 32.89
CA ILE A 45 -6.92 21.30 33.87
C ILE A 45 -6.77 21.94 35.26
N ALA A 46 -5.53 22.18 35.70
CA ALA A 46 -5.26 22.80 37.00
C ALA A 46 -5.81 24.23 37.10
N ALA A 47 -5.89 24.96 35.99
CA ALA A 47 -6.51 26.28 35.92
C ALA A 47 -8.06 26.24 35.95
N GLY A 48 -8.67 25.05 35.89
CA GLY A 48 -10.11 24.87 35.90
C GLY A 48 -10.80 25.25 34.58
N GLU A 49 -10.02 25.46 33.52
CA GLU A 49 -10.47 25.81 32.18
C GLU A 49 -11.18 24.63 31.51
N THR A 50 -12.17 24.91 30.68
CA THR A 50 -12.90 23.88 29.92
C THR A 50 -12.22 23.67 28.58
N ALA A 51 -11.80 22.43 28.28
CA ALA A 51 -11.15 22.07 27.03
C ALA A 51 -11.76 20.80 26.42
N TYR A 52 -12.10 20.87 25.12
CA TYR A 52 -12.76 19.80 24.38
C TYR A 52 -11.98 18.48 24.44
N GLY A 53 -12.64 17.39 24.81
CA GLY A 53 -12.05 16.05 24.88
C GLY A 53 -11.00 15.88 26.00
N VAL A 54 -10.77 16.93 26.80
CA VAL A 54 -9.89 16.91 27.98
C VAL A 54 -10.74 16.73 29.24
N ASN A 55 -11.69 17.64 29.49
CA ASN A 55 -12.61 17.60 30.64
C ASN A 55 -14.08 17.83 30.23
N THR A 56 -14.41 17.55 28.97
CA THR A 56 -15.77 17.55 28.45
C THR A 56 -16.15 16.20 27.82
N GLY A 57 -17.42 15.99 27.51
CA GLY A 57 -17.85 14.93 26.61
C GLY A 57 -17.30 15.08 25.17
N PHE A 58 -17.60 14.12 24.30
CA PHE A 58 -17.12 14.03 22.92
C PHE A 58 -18.23 14.30 21.90
N GLY A 59 -17.87 14.82 20.71
CA GLY A 59 -18.82 15.11 19.64
C GLY A 59 -19.96 16.01 20.09
N LYS A 60 -21.21 15.57 19.93
CA LYS A 60 -22.41 16.32 20.35
C LYS A 60 -22.47 16.62 21.86
N LEU A 61 -21.70 15.90 22.69
CA LEU A 61 -21.63 16.10 24.14
C LEU A 61 -20.48 17.02 24.57
N ALA A 62 -19.84 17.72 23.63
CA ALA A 62 -18.72 18.65 23.87
C ALA A 62 -19.01 19.75 24.91
N SER A 63 -20.28 20.12 25.13
CA SER A 63 -20.68 21.15 26.09
C SER A 63 -20.88 20.64 27.52
N VAL A 64 -20.77 19.33 27.77
CA VAL A 64 -20.96 18.73 29.09
C VAL A 64 -19.61 18.61 29.80
N ARG A 65 -19.41 19.37 30.88
CA ARG A 65 -18.20 19.29 31.72
C ARG A 65 -18.24 18.02 32.58
N ILE A 66 -17.09 17.35 32.68
CA ILE A 66 -16.88 16.14 33.47
C ILE A 66 -16.04 16.49 34.70
N GLY A 67 -16.37 15.91 35.86
CA GLY A 67 -15.61 16.11 37.09
C GLY A 67 -14.25 15.42 37.05
N ASP A 68 -13.25 15.97 37.73
CA ASP A 68 -11.87 15.49 37.68
C ASP A 68 -11.72 14.01 38.10
N GLY A 69 -12.56 13.54 39.04
CA GLY A 69 -12.58 12.14 39.48
C GLY A 69 -13.06 11.14 38.43
N ASP A 70 -13.78 11.59 37.41
CA ASP A 70 -14.36 10.73 36.36
C ASP A 70 -13.53 10.73 35.07
N LEU A 71 -12.46 11.52 34.98
CA LEU A 71 -11.71 11.71 33.74
C LEU A 71 -11.05 10.41 33.23
N ALA A 72 -10.50 9.57 34.11
CA ALA A 72 -9.93 8.28 33.69
C ALA A 72 -11.02 7.33 33.16
N THR A 73 -12.18 7.30 33.83
CA THR A 73 -13.36 6.53 33.41
C THR A 73 -13.89 7.01 32.07
N LEU A 74 -13.94 8.33 31.85
CA LEU A 74 -14.33 8.94 30.59
C LEU A 74 -13.46 8.44 29.43
N GLN A 75 -12.14 8.43 29.58
CA GLN A 75 -11.24 7.95 28.53
C GLN A 75 -11.41 6.45 28.29
N ARG A 76 -11.53 5.63 29.34
CA ARG A 76 -11.77 4.19 29.18
C ARG A 76 -13.09 3.92 28.44
N ASN A 77 -14.17 4.61 28.82
CA ASN A 77 -15.49 4.45 28.20
C ASN A 77 -15.48 4.89 26.72
N LEU A 78 -14.73 5.96 26.38
CA LEU A 78 -14.51 6.36 25.00
C LEU A 78 -13.93 5.19 24.18
N ILE A 79 -12.83 4.60 24.65
CA ILE A 79 -12.17 3.50 23.93
C ILE A 79 -13.11 2.31 23.75
N LEU A 80 -13.75 1.86 24.82
CA LEU A 80 -14.63 0.68 24.77
C LEU A 80 -15.85 0.89 23.85
N SER A 81 -16.46 2.07 23.89
CA SER A 81 -17.62 2.39 23.04
C SER A 81 -17.26 2.57 21.56
N HIS A 82 -16.02 3.00 21.27
CA HIS A 82 -15.57 3.25 19.90
C HIS A 82 -14.91 2.03 19.26
N ALA A 83 -14.52 1.00 20.03
CA ALA A 83 -13.99 -0.26 19.51
C ALA A 83 -15.08 -1.14 18.84
N CYS A 84 -15.76 -0.59 17.84
CA CYS A 84 -16.89 -1.19 17.13
C CYS A 84 -16.57 -1.61 15.69
N GLY A 85 -15.28 -1.68 15.34
CA GLY A 85 -14.82 -2.17 14.03
C GLY A 85 -15.22 -3.63 13.77
N VAL A 86 -15.39 -3.98 12.50
CA VAL A 86 -15.81 -5.31 12.02
C VAL A 86 -14.99 -5.77 10.80
N GLY A 87 -15.22 -7.00 10.35
CA GLY A 87 -14.54 -7.60 9.20
C GLY A 87 -13.25 -8.33 9.58
N ALA A 88 -12.49 -8.75 8.56
CA ALA A 88 -11.25 -9.48 8.77
C ALA A 88 -10.22 -8.63 9.54
N PRO A 89 -9.42 -9.24 10.43
CA PRO A 89 -8.29 -8.55 11.05
C PRO A 89 -7.29 -8.04 10.00
N LEU A 90 -6.75 -6.84 10.22
CA LEU A 90 -5.65 -6.31 9.43
C LEU A 90 -4.40 -7.20 9.59
N PRO A 91 -3.62 -7.41 8.51
CA PRO A 91 -2.37 -8.14 8.57
C PRO A 91 -1.37 -7.55 9.57
N ALA A 92 -0.60 -8.43 10.24
CA ALA A 92 0.35 -8.05 11.29
C ALA A 92 1.36 -6.97 10.85
N HIS A 93 1.79 -6.98 9.58
CA HIS A 93 2.71 -5.97 9.05
C HIS A 93 2.08 -4.58 8.94
N ILE A 94 0.79 -4.49 8.59
CA ILE A 94 0.04 -3.24 8.59
C ILE A 94 -0.18 -2.76 10.03
N VAL A 95 -0.54 -3.65 10.95
CA VAL A 95 -0.70 -3.30 12.38
C VAL A 95 0.58 -2.71 12.97
N ARG A 96 1.75 -3.29 12.66
CA ARG A 96 3.05 -2.73 13.05
C ARG A 96 3.29 -1.32 12.51
N LEU A 97 2.92 -1.07 11.25
CA LEU A 97 3.06 0.24 10.63
C LEU A 97 2.12 1.27 11.28
N ILE A 98 0.87 0.90 11.55
CA ILE A 98 -0.11 1.74 12.27
C ILE A 98 0.46 2.19 13.63
N MET A 99 0.98 1.23 14.41
CA MET A 99 1.57 1.52 15.72
C MET A 99 2.79 2.44 15.61
N ALA A 100 3.67 2.20 14.63
CA ALA A 100 4.84 3.05 14.41
C ALA A 100 4.46 4.48 14.02
N MET A 101 3.49 4.66 13.13
CA MET A 101 2.97 5.97 12.74
C MET A 101 2.27 6.69 13.89
N LYS A 102 1.50 5.96 14.72
CA LYS A 102 0.89 6.55 15.91
C LYS A 102 1.96 7.04 16.88
N ALA A 103 2.98 6.23 17.17
CA ALA A 103 4.09 6.65 18.02
C ALA A 103 4.84 7.87 17.44
N ALA A 104 5.09 7.90 16.13
CA ALA A 104 5.74 9.03 15.46
C ALA A 104 4.89 10.32 15.49
N SER A 105 3.58 10.22 15.24
CA SER A 105 2.64 11.34 15.36
C SER A 105 2.62 11.90 16.78
N LEU A 106 2.52 11.04 17.80
CA LEU A 106 2.54 11.47 19.21
C LEU A 106 3.89 12.07 19.59
N GLY A 107 5.00 11.51 19.05
CA GLY A 107 6.37 11.98 19.24
C GLY A 107 6.63 13.40 18.75
N ARG A 108 5.75 13.99 17.94
CA ARG A 108 5.78 15.42 17.59
C ARG A 108 5.46 16.35 18.78
N GLY A 109 4.89 15.82 19.86
CA GLY A 109 4.63 16.55 21.11
C GLY A 109 3.37 17.41 21.12
N ALA A 110 2.64 17.50 20.01
CA ALA A 110 1.43 18.33 19.90
C ALA A 110 0.13 17.62 20.37
N SER A 111 0.21 16.35 20.75
CA SER A 111 -0.96 15.54 21.12
C SER A 111 -1.28 15.53 22.62
N GLY A 112 -0.47 16.17 23.47
CA GLY A 112 -0.77 16.29 24.90
C GLY A 112 -0.88 14.96 25.67
N VAL A 113 -0.22 13.90 25.19
CA VAL A 113 -0.18 12.59 25.83
C VAL A 113 1.11 12.41 26.63
N ARG A 114 1.12 11.53 27.64
CA ARG A 114 2.34 11.21 28.38
C ARG A 114 3.29 10.33 27.56
N TRP A 115 4.59 10.48 27.82
CA TRP A 115 5.61 9.62 27.23
C TRP A 115 5.38 8.13 27.50
N ASP A 116 4.88 7.76 28.68
CA ASP A 116 4.61 6.36 29.04
C ASP A 116 3.63 5.68 28.07
N VAL A 117 2.68 6.43 27.49
CA VAL A 117 1.76 5.93 26.46
C VAL A 117 2.52 5.63 25.17
N VAL A 118 3.38 6.54 24.73
CA VAL A 118 4.24 6.36 23.55
C VAL A 118 5.21 5.19 23.75
N ALA A 119 5.82 5.10 24.92
CA ALA A 119 6.73 4.03 25.30
C ALA A 119 6.05 2.67 25.32
N LEU A 120 4.77 2.59 25.73
CA LEU A 120 4.01 1.34 25.68
C LEU A 120 3.77 0.89 24.23
N ILE A 121 3.41 1.79 23.32
CA ILE A 121 3.23 1.47 21.89
C ILE A 121 4.53 0.89 21.32
N GLU A 122 5.66 1.54 21.59
CA GLU A 122 6.97 1.09 21.14
C GLU A 122 7.36 -0.26 21.76
N ALA A 123 7.09 -0.46 23.05
CA ALA A 123 7.39 -1.71 23.75
C ALA A 123 6.52 -2.88 23.25
N MET A 124 5.23 -2.64 22.98
CA MET A 124 4.34 -3.61 22.37
C MET A 124 4.84 -4.01 20.98
N ARG A 125 5.20 -3.03 20.14
CA ARG A 125 5.75 -3.28 18.80
C ARG A 125 7.06 -4.07 18.85
N ALA A 126 7.97 -3.70 19.74
CA ALA A 126 9.27 -4.38 19.91
C ALA A 126 9.12 -5.82 20.41
N LYS A 127 8.10 -6.10 21.22
CA LYS A 127 7.82 -7.45 21.77
C LYS A 127 6.82 -8.26 20.96
N GLY A 128 6.35 -7.73 19.82
CA GLY A 128 5.40 -8.42 18.95
C GLY A 128 3.97 -8.54 19.50
N VAL A 129 3.60 -7.69 20.48
CA VAL A 129 2.22 -7.60 20.97
C VAL A 129 1.44 -6.70 20.01
N LEU A 130 0.81 -7.30 19.00
CA LEU A 130 0.10 -6.60 17.94
C LEU A 130 -1.41 -6.71 18.16
N PRO A 131 -2.16 -5.61 18.33
CA PRO A 131 -3.61 -5.67 18.51
C PRO A 131 -4.34 -6.30 17.32
N VAL A 132 -5.45 -7.00 17.59
CA VAL A 132 -6.41 -7.36 16.55
C VAL A 132 -7.17 -6.10 16.15
N ILE A 133 -6.96 -5.61 14.93
CA ILE A 133 -7.64 -4.43 14.40
C ILE A 133 -8.54 -4.87 13.24
N PRO A 134 -9.88 -4.84 13.36
CA PRO A 134 -10.77 -5.13 12.24
C PRO A 134 -10.64 -4.09 11.12
N ALA A 135 -10.71 -4.55 9.87
CA ALA A 135 -10.44 -3.70 8.70
C ALA A 135 -11.55 -2.70 8.32
N LYS A 136 -12.77 -2.82 8.88
CA LYS A 136 -13.92 -1.98 8.52
C LYS A 136 -14.49 -1.27 9.76
N GLY A 137 -15.04 -0.06 9.54
CA GLY A 137 -15.70 0.73 10.57
C GLY A 137 -15.26 2.20 10.64
N SER A 138 -14.18 2.58 9.96
CA SER A 138 -13.75 3.98 9.84
C SER A 138 -14.36 4.63 8.60
N VAL A 139 -14.73 5.91 8.74
CA VAL A 139 -15.11 6.83 7.66
C VAL A 139 -14.04 7.90 7.38
N GLY A 140 -12.91 7.87 8.10
CA GLY A 140 -11.77 8.77 7.89
C GLY A 140 -12.07 10.27 8.11
N ALA A 141 -12.97 10.61 9.05
CA ALA A 141 -13.52 11.96 9.19
C ALA A 141 -13.30 12.63 10.54
N SER A 142 -13.43 11.88 11.64
CA SER A 142 -12.93 12.24 12.98
C SER A 142 -11.69 11.39 13.29
N GLY A 143 -10.90 11.10 12.26
CA GLY A 143 -9.87 10.07 12.27
C GLY A 143 -10.43 8.66 12.14
N ASP A 144 -9.53 7.70 12.21
CA ASP A 144 -9.78 6.27 12.13
C ASP A 144 -10.25 5.71 13.47
N LEU A 145 -11.32 6.31 14.02
CA LEU A 145 -11.80 6.10 15.39
C LEU A 145 -11.93 4.63 15.77
N ALA A 146 -12.74 3.87 15.02
CA ALA A 146 -13.03 2.49 15.37
C ALA A 146 -11.80 1.57 15.36
N PRO A 147 -10.99 1.52 14.28
CA PRO A 147 -9.79 0.68 14.28
C PRO A 147 -8.69 1.16 15.26
N LEU A 148 -8.52 2.46 15.47
CA LEU A 148 -7.57 2.95 16.50
C LEU A 148 -8.07 2.71 17.92
N ALA A 149 -9.39 2.66 18.14
CA ALA A 149 -9.97 2.27 19.42
C ALA A 149 -9.69 0.79 19.72
N HIS A 150 -9.73 -0.12 18.74
CA HIS A 150 -9.30 -1.51 18.91
C HIS A 150 -7.82 -1.62 19.30
N MET A 151 -6.94 -0.86 18.63
CA MET A 151 -5.52 -0.77 19.03
C MET A 151 -5.36 -0.30 20.48
N THR A 152 -6.11 0.75 20.84
CA THR A 152 -6.03 1.35 22.17
C THR A 152 -6.65 0.45 23.25
N ALA A 153 -7.73 -0.27 22.94
CA ALA A 153 -8.35 -1.25 23.83
C ALA A 153 -7.32 -2.30 24.27
N ALA A 154 -6.51 -2.81 23.33
CA ALA A 154 -5.44 -3.75 23.65
C ALA A 154 -4.40 -3.16 24.62
N MET A 155 -4.09 -1.85 24.52
CA MET A 155 -3.21 -1.16 25.48
C MET A 155 -3.82 -1.08 26.89
N LEU A 156 -5.17 -1.08 27.00
CA LEU A 156 -5.91 -1.15 28.26
C LEU A 156 -6.05 -2.59 28.80
N GLY A 157 -5.54 -3.58 28.07
CA GLY A 157 -5.74 -5.01 28.37
C GLY A 157 -7.08 -5.56 27.90
N GLU A 158 -7.81 -4.83 27.07
CA GLU A 158 -9.14 -5.18 26.55
C GLU A 158 -9.04 -5.70 25.10
N GLY A 159 -9.98 -6.54 24.68
CA GLY A 159 -9.94 -7.15 23.35
C GLY A 159 -8.79 -8.14 23.19
N ASP A 160 -8.28 -8.27 21.96
CA ASP A 160 -7.33 -9.31 21.57
C ASP A 160 -6.07 -8.75 20.91
N ALA A 161 -4.99 -9.52 20.99
CA ALA A 161 -3.76 -9.37 20.22
C ALA A 161 -3.59 -10.55 19.26
N LEU A 162 -3.03 -10.32 18.07
CA LEU A 162 -2.78 -11.35 17.06
C LEU A 162 -1.90 -12.47 17.65
N PRO A 163 -2.22 -13.76 17.37
CA PRO A 163 -3.22 -14.26 16.43
C PRO A 163 -4.65 -14.46 16.99
N GLY A 164 -5.01 -13.82 18.11
CA GLY A 164 -6.32 -13.96 18.77
C GLY A 164 -6.24 -14.27 20.27
N MET A 165 -5.15 -13.87 20.93
CA MET A 165 -4.93 -14.01 22.37
C MET A 165 -5.52 -12.80 23.11
N PRO A 166 -6.17 -12.96 24.28
CA PRO A 166 -6.63 -11.82 25.06
C PRO A 166 -5.51 -10.81 25.32
N ALA A 167 -5.77 -9.52 25.09
CA ALA A 167 -4.72 -8.50 25.12
C ALA A 167 -4.03 -8.38 26.49
N ALA A 168 -4.77 -8.50 27.60
CA ALA A 168 -4.20 -8.53 28.94
C ALA A 168 -3.21 -9.69 29.14
N GLU A 169 -3.49 -10.86 28.56
CA GLU A 169 -2.60 -12.02 28.62
C GLU A 169 -1.35 -11.79 27.77
N ALA A 170 -1.52 -11.26 26.55
CA ALA A 170 -0.41 -10.95 25.65
C ALA A 170 0.55 -9.90 26.26
N LEU A 171 0.02 -8.84 26.86
CA LEU A 171 0.80 -7.84 27.59
C LEU A 171 1.58 -8.49 28.73
N ARG A 172 0.91 -9.27 29.59
CA ARG A 172 1.54 -9.96 30.72
C ARG A 172 2.63 -10.93 30.27
N ALA A 173 2.38 -11.72 29.23
CA ALA A 173 3.34 -12.67 28.66
C ALA A 173 4.59 -11.95 28.11
N ALA A 174 4.41 -10.75 27.58
CA ALA A 174 5.50 -9.87 27.14
C ALA A 174 6.16 -9.10 28.31
N GLY A 175 5.71 -9.25 29.55
CA GLY A 175 6.21 -8.43 30.68
C GLY A 175 5.89 -6.94 30.51
N LEU A 176 4.71 -6.63 29.98
CA LEU A 176 4.12 -5.29 29.88
C LEU A 176 2.88 -5.22 30.77
N ALA A 177 2.52 -4.00 31.19
CA ALA A 177 1.31 -3.75 31.96
C ALA A 177 0.32 -2.91 31.14
N PRO A 178 -1.00 -3.12 31.30
CA PRO A 178 -2.00 -2.22 30.75
C PRO A 178 -1.83 -0.78 31.23
N VAL A 179 -2.11 0.19 30.36
CA VAL A 179 -2.08 1.61 30.72
C VAL A 179 -3.43 2.09 31.27
N THR A 180 -3.39 2.99 32.25
CA THR A 180 -4.56 3.80 32.63
C THR A 180 -4.43 5.17 31.98
N LEU A 181 -5.38 5.54 31.13
CA LEU A 181 -5.36 6.80 30.38
C LEU A 181 -5.72 7.98 31.26
N GLY A 182 -4.95 9.05 31.12
CA GLY A 182 -5.22 10.37 31.67
C GLY A 182 -6.03 11.25 30.71
N PRO A 183 -6.39 12.46 31.13
CA PRO A 183 -7.16 13.40 30.32
C PRO A 183 -6.55 13.58 28.92
N LYS A 184 -7.40 13.72 27.89
CA LYS A 184 -7.04 13.79 26.45
C LYS A 184 -6.48 12.50 25.84
N GLU A 185 -5.85 11.61 26.60
CA GLU A 185 -5.05 10.53 26.01
C GLU A 185 -5.85 9.51 25.19
N GLY A 186 -7.10 9.23 25.57
CA GLY A 186 -7.98 8.39 24.76
C GLY A 186 -8.25 9.00 23.40
N LEU A 187 -8.56 10.30 23.37
CA LEU A 187 -8.78 11.03 22.11
C LEU A 187 -7.49 11.16 21.29
N GLY A 188 -6.35 11.47 21.91
CA GLY A 188 -5.05 11.53 21.23
C GLY A 188 -4.64 10.19 20.58
N LEU A 189 -5.10 9.07 21.14
CA LEU A 189 -4.84 7.75 20.57
C LEU A 189 -5.78 7.41 19.40
N ILE A 190 -7.08 7.69 19.52
CA ILE A 190 -8.07 7.25 18.52
C ILE A 190 -8.36 8.26 17.41
N ASN A 191 -8.03 9.53 17.62
CA ASN A 191 -8.18 10.57 16.61
C ASN A 191 -6.89 10.64 15.76
N GLY A 192 -7.04 10.51 14.45
CA GLY A 192 -5.94 10.52 13.49
C GLY A 192 -6.10 9.54 12.33
N THR A 193 -5.24 9.64 11.32
CA THR A 193 -5.43 9.00 10.01
C THR A 193 -4.49 7.80 9.77
N GLN A 194 -3.91 7.25 10.85
CA GLN A 194 -2.82 6.27 10.75
C GLN A 194 -3.26 4.94 10.12
N VAL A 195 -4.51 4.53 10.28
CA VAL A 195 -5.00 3.25 9.73
C VAL A 195 -5.20 3.40 8.23
N SER A 196 -5.88 4.47 7.81
CA SER A 196 -6.07 4.83 6.41
C SER A 196 -4.71 4.98 5.71
N THR A 197 -3.78 5.71 6.32
CA THR A 197 -2.44 5.97 5.76
C THR A 197 -1.59 4.70 5.67
N ALA A 198 -1.57 3.86 6.71
CA ALA A 198 -0.79 2.62 6.70
C ALA A 198 -1.28 1.62 5.65
N ILE A 199 -2.60 1.49 5.49
CA ILE A 199 -3.19 0.63 4.45
C ILE A 199 -2.89 1.21 3.06
N ALA A 200 -3.00 2.52 2.88
CA ALA A 200 -2.69 3.18 1.60
C ALA A 200 -1.21 3.02 1.22
N LEU A 201 -0.28 3.15 2.18
CA LEU A 201 1.14 2.86 1.95
C LEU A 201 1.39 1.39 1.60
N ALA A 202 0.71 0.45 2.26
CA ALA A 202 0.80 -0.96 1.90
C ALA A 202 0.33 -1.20 0.45
N GLY A 203 -0.76 -0.55 0.04
CA GLY A 203 -1.23 -0.53 -1.34
C GLY A 203 -0.24 0.10 -2.32
N LEU A 204 0.37 1.23 -1.96
CA LEU A 204 1.38 1.94 -2.76
C LEU A 204 2.60 1.05 -3.03
N PHE A 205 3.19 0.46 -1.99
CA PHE A 205 4.37 -0.39 -2.14
C PHE A 205 4.05 -1.69 -2.89
N ALA A 206 2.85 -2.25 -2.71
CA ALA A 206 2.39 -3.36 -3.54
C ALA A 206 2.23 -2.94 -5.01
N ALA A 207 1.65 -1.77 -5.27
CA ALA A 207 1.51 -1.23 -6.62
C ALA A 207 2.86 -0.96 -7.29
N GLU A 208 3.87 -0.47 -6.56
CA GLU A 208 5.23 -0.31 -7.08
C GLU A 208 5.85 -1.66 -7.50
N ARG A 209 5.69 -2.70 -6.67
CA ARG A 209 6.17 -4.06 -7.01
C ARG A 209 5.50 -4.60 -8.27
N VAL A 210 4.18 -4.47 -8.35
CA VAL A 210 3.39 -4.86 -9.54
C VAL A 210 3.83 -4.04 -10.76
N PHE A 211 4.00 -2.73 -10.62
CA PHE A 211 4.45 -1.84 -11.70
C PHE A 211 5.80 -2.28 -12.28
N ARG A 212 6.80 -2.49 -11.43
CA ARG A 212 8.13 -2.95 -11.86
C ARG A 212 8.08 -4.33 -12.51
N ALA A 213 7.31 -5.25 -11.94
CA ALA A 213 7.09 -6.57 -12.54
C ALA A 213 6.41 -6.47 -13.92
N ALA A 214 5.45 -5.56 -14.09
CA ALA A 214 4.75 -5.34 -15.35
C ALA A 214 5.65 -4.75 -16.44
N LEU A 215 6.66 -3.93 -16.09
CA LEU A 215 7.68 -3.48 -17.04
C LEU A 215 8.52 -4.66 -17.56
N VAL A 216 8.92 -5.56 -16.66
CA VAL A 216 9.69 -6.76 -17.02
C VAL A 216 8.86 -7.71 -17.86
N ALA A 217 7.66 -8.08 -17.42
CA ALA A 217 6.76 -8.96 -18.16
C ALA A 217 6.39 -8.35 -19.52
N GLY A 218 6.12 -7.05 -19.58
CA GLY A 218 5.85 -6.34 -20.82
C GLY A 218 7.02 -6.34 -21.79
N ALA A 219 8.26 -6.19 -21.32
CA ALA A 219 9.45 -6.33 -22.15
C ALA A 219 9.65 -7.78 -22.64
N MET A 220 9.43 -8.79 -21.80
CA MET A 220 9.43 -10.19 -22.24
C MET A 220 8.40 -10.43 -23.35
N THR A 221 7.18 -9.89 -23.18
CA THR A 221 6.10 -9.99 -24.17
C THR A 221 6.46 -9.30 -25.48
N VAL A 222 7.04 -8.09 -25.43
CA VAL A 222 7.54 -7.39 -26.63
C VAL A 222 8.52 -8.28 -27.38
N ASP A 223 9.52 -8.82 -26.69
CA ASP A 223 10.56 -9.60 -27.36
C ASP A 223 10.02 -10.93 -27.91
N ALA A 224 9.23 -11.66 -27.11
CA ALA A 224 8.63 -12.93 -27.51
C ALA A 224 7.70 -12.79 -28.72
N LEU A 225 7.01 -11.65 -28.86
CA LEU A 225 6.16 -11.33 -30.01
C LEU A 225 6.93 -10.74 -31.19
N ARG A 226 8.27 -10.65 -31.10
CA ARG A 226 9.11 -9.96 -32.10
C ARG A 226 8.60 -8.53 -32.31
N GLY A 227 8.31 -7.81 -31.24
CA GLY A 227 7.87 -6.42 -31.29
C GLY A 227 9.03 -5.46 -31.52
N SER A 228 8.70 -4.26 -31.98
CA SER A 228 9.66 -3.19 -32.20
C SER A 228 10.01 -2.47 -30.89
N ASP A 229 11.29 -2.15 -30.71
CA ASP A 229 11.81 -1.28 -29.66
C ASP A 229 11.81 0.21 -30.07
N THR A 230 11.55 0.53 -31.34
CA THR A 230 11.43 1.91 -31.85
C THR A 230 10.46 2.78 -31.04
N PRO A 231 9.29 2.29 -30.57
CA PRO A 231 8.41 3.06 -29.71
C PRO A 231 9.02 3.57 -28.40
N PHE A 232 10.16 2.98 -28.00
CA PHE A 232 10.85 3.33 -26.77
C PHE A 232 12.00 4.31 -27.02
N ASP A 233 12.18 4.85 -28.23
CA ASP A 233 13.23 5.82 -28.55
C ASP A 233 13.11 7.09 -27.68
N ALA A 234 14.22 7.46 -27.01
CA ALA A 234 14.25 8.58 -26.08
C ALA A 234 13.75 9.91 -26.69
N ARG A 235 13.96 10.12 -28.00
CA ARG A 235 13.54 11.33 -28.70
C ARG A 235 12.02 11.46 -28.78
N ILE A 236 11.30 10.35 -28.93
CA ILE A 236 9.83 10.33 -28.94
C ILE A 236 9.31 10.86 -27.60
N HIS A 237 9.93 10.42 -26.50
CA HIS A 237 9.48 10.77 -25.15
C HIS A 237 9.91 12.17 -24.75
N ALA A 238 11.12 12.60 -25.16
CA ALA A 238 11.58 13.98 -24.99
C ALA A 238 10.65 15.00 -25.69
N LEU A 239 10.12 14.65 -26.87
CA LEU A 239 9.14 15.50 -27.57
C LEU A 239 7.81 15.65 -26.83
N ARG A 240 7.43 14.67 -25.99
CA ARG A 240 6.17 14.71 -25.23
C ARG A 240 6.33 15.30 -23.82
N GLY A 241 7.47 15.10 -23.15
CA GLY A 241 7.85 15.84 -21.94
C GLY A 241 7.35 15.30 -20.59
N HIS A 242 6.67 14.15 -20.53
CA HIS A 242 6.31 13.52 -19.26
C HIS A 242 7.49 12.71 -18.69
N ALA A 243 7.88 13.00 -17.44
CA ALA A 243 9.02 12.37 -16.79
C ALA A 243 8.84 10.85 -16.63
N GLY A 244 7.72 10.40 -16.06
CA GLY A 244 7.46 8.97 -15.89
C GLY A 244 7.45 8.22 -17.21
N GLN A 245 6.96 8.84 -18.29
CA GLN A 245 7.00 8.24 -19.63
C GLN A 245 8.43 8.07 -20.15
N ALA A 246 9.29 9.07 -19.97
CA ALA A 246 10.69 9.00 -20.40
C ALA A 246 11.46 7.92 -19.64
N GLU A 247 11.27 7.83 -18.33
CA GLU A 247 11.91 6.83 -17.46
C GLU A 247 11.43 5.40 -17.77
N VAL A 248 10.12 5.20 -18.00
CA VAL A 248 9.61 3.89 -18.43
C VAL A 248 10.21 3.47 -19.75
N ALA A 249 10.29 4.38 -20.72
CA ALA A 249 10.91 4.06 -22.00
C ALA A 249 12.38 3.68 -21.86
N GLU A 250 13.12 4.38 -21.00
CA GLU A 250 14.50 4.03 -20.68
C GLU A 250 14.63 2.64 -20.06
N ALA A 251 13.76 2.30 -19.10
CA ALA A 251 13.73 0.98 -18.50
C ALA A 251 13.44 -0.11 -19.56
N LEU A 252 12.45 0.09 -20.43
CA LEU A 252 12.11 -0.86 -21.50
C LEU A 252 13.25 -1.03 -22.52
N ARG A 253 13.94 0.07 -22.90
CA ARG A 253 15.15 -0.01 -23.73
C ARG A 253 16.25 -0.82 -23.05
N GLY A 254 16.51 -0.56 -21.77
CA GLY A 254 17.52 -1.28 -20.99
C GLY A 254 17.22 -2.77 -20.89
N LEU A 255 15.95 -3.14 -20.69
CA LEU A 255 15.51 -4.53 -20.64
C LEU A 255 15.67 -5.25 -21.99
N LEU A 256 15.40 -4.59 -23.13
CA LEU A 256 15.46 -5.20 -24.46
C LEU A 256 16.83 -5.12 -25.14
N ALA A 257 17.77 -4.37 -24.56
CA ALA A 257 19.07 -4.08 -25.17
C ALA A 257 19.82 -5.37 -25.56
N GLY A 258 20.19 -5.46 -26.84
CA GLY A 258 20.99 -6.56 -27.37
C GLY A 258 20.24 -7.88 -27.58
N SER A 259 18.90 -7.88 -27.63
CA SER A 259 18.13 -9.10 -27.93
C SER A 259 18.40 -9.64 -29.35
N PRO A 260 18.88 -10.89 -29.49
CA PRO A 260 18.94 -11.57 -30.80
C PRO A 260 17.57 -11.77 -31.45
N ILE A 261 16.50 -11.98 -30.68
CA ILE A 261 15.13 -12.05 -31.22
C ILE A 261 14.76 -10.71 -31.85
N ARG A 262 15.10 -9.58 -31.21
CA ARG A 262 14.88 -8.25 -31.78
C ARG A 262 15.61 -8.07 -33.12
N GLU A 263 16.88 -8.45 -33.18
CA GLU A 263 17.66 -8.31 -34.42
C GLU A 263 17.18 -9.23 -35.54
N SER A 264 16.60 -10.40 -35.22
CA SER A 264 16.18 -11.39 -36.22
C SER A 264 15.09 -10.91 -37.18
N HIS A 265 14.41 -9.81 -36.87
CA HIS A 265 13.31 -9.25 -37.65
C HIS A 265 13.43 -7.74 -37.82
N ARG A 266 14.61 -7.16 -37.58
CA ARG A 266 14.80 -5.71 -37.70
C ARG A 266 14.63 -5.21 -39.14
N LEU A 267 15.00 -6.04 -40.10
CA LEU A 267 14.86 -5.80 -41.54
C LEU A 267 13.89 -6.83 -42.12
N GLY A 268 13.03 -6.40 -43.05
CA GLY A 268 12.09 -7.30 -43.73
C GLY A 268 10.91 -7.78 -42.89
N ASP A 269 10.55 -7.03 -41.83
CA ASP A 269 9.29 -7.25 -41.12
C ASP A 269 8.14 -6.54 -41.85
N ASP A 270 7.13 -7.31 -42.27
CA ASP A 270 5.96 -6.78 -42.96
C ASP A 270 5.04 -5.96 -42.03
N ARG A 271 5.23 -6.07 -40.70
CA ARG A 271 4.46 -5.31 -39.71
C ARG A 271 4.95 -3.86 -39.66
N VAL A 272 4.05 -2.94 -40.00
CA VAL A 272 4.32 -1.50 -39.98
C VAL A 272 4.28 -0.93 -38.55
N GLN A 273 3.38 -1.44 -37.70
CA GLN A 273 3.20 -0.98 -36.33
C GLN A 273 2.78 -2.12 -35.41
N ASP A 274 3.33 -2.13 -34.19
CA ASP A 274 2.83 -3.00 -33.13
C ASP A 274 1.49 -2.50 -32.55
N PRO A 275 0.67 -3.42 -32.01
CA PRO A 275 -0.51 -3.09 -31.21
C PRO A 275 -0.18 -2.17 -30.02
N TYR A 276 -1.17 -1.41 -29.56
CA TYR A 276 -0.98 -0.39 -28.52
C TYR A 276 -0.53 -0.97 -27.18
N SER A 277 -0.93 -2.20 -26.82
CA SER A 277 -0.50 -2.84 -25.57
C SER A 277 1.01 -3.10 -25.52
N LEU A 278 1.70 -3.15 -26.68
CA LEU A 278 3.16 -3.18 -26.78
C LEU A 278 3.75 -1.77 -26.96
N ARG A 279 3.20 -1.02 -27.93
CA ARG A 279 3.77 0.26 -28.38
C ARG A 279 3.55 1.42 -27.43
N CYS A 280 2.41 1.45 -26.73
CA CYS A 280 2.02 2.54 -25.85
C CYS A 280 2.43 2.31 -24.38
N GLN A 281 3.28 1.30 -24.11
CA GLN A 281 3.75 1.01 -22.75
C GLN A 281 4.38 2.23 -22.05
N PRO A 282 5.29 3.01 -22.67
CA PRO A 282 5.81 4.23 -22.05
C PRO A 282 4.73 5.23 -21.65
N GLN A 283 3.72 5.42 -22.50
CA GLN A 283 2.67 6.40 -22.32
C GLN A 283 1.75 6.01 -21.16
N VAL A 284 1.31 4.75 -21.12
CA VAL A 284 0.37 4.26 -20.11
C VAL A 284 1.09 4.04 -18.77
N MET A 285 2.18 3.28 -18.77
CA MET A 285 2.93 2.98 -17.55
C MET A 285 3.66 4.22 -17.02
N GLY A 286 4.04 5.18 -17.89
CA GLY A 286 4.58 6.46 -17.46
C GLY A 286 3.55 7.32 -16.70
N ALA A 287 2.30 7.37 -17.17
CA ALA A 287 1.22 8.04 -16.46
C ALA A 287 0.93 7.38 -15.10
N VAL A 288 0.96 6.05 -15.05
CA VAL A 288 0.86 5.28 -13.80
C VAL A 288 1.98 5.67 -12.83
N LEU A 289 3.23 5.72 -13.29
CA LEU A 289 4.39 6.08 -12.45
C LEU A 289 4.25 7.49 -11.86
N ASP A 290 3.89 8.47 -12.69
CA ASP A 290 3.70 9.85 -12.25
C ASP A 290 2.57 9.96 -11.21
N MET A 291 1.48 9.20 -11.40
CA MET A 291 0.36 9.13 -10.46
C MET A 291 0.73 8.45 -9.13
N LEU A 292 1.46 7.34 -9.16
CA LEU A 292 1.96 6.67 -7.95
C LEU A 292 2.93 7.57 -7.18
N ARG A 293 3.79 8.32 -7.86
CA ARG A 293 4.69 9.30 -7.22
C ARG A 293 3.94 10.46 -6.58
N PHE A 294 2.84 10.91 -7.19
CA PHE A 294 1.99 11.92 -6.57
C PHE A 294 1.35 11.39 -5.28
N ALA A 295 0.77 10.18 -5.33
CA ALA A 295 0.22 9.53 -4.14
C ALA A 295 1.30 9.30 -3.06
N ALA A 296 2.50 8.88 -3.44
CA ALA A 296 3.62 8.66 -2.54
C ALA A 296 4.01 9.92 -1.76
N ARG A 297 4.11 11.07 -2.44
CA ARG A 297 4.40 12.35 -1.76
C ARG A 297 3.32 12.71 -0.75
N THR A 298 2.05 12.56 -1.11
CA THR A 298 0.93 12.82 -0.20
C THR A 298 0.97 11.92 1.02
N LEU A 299 1.20 10.61 0.82
CA LEU A 299 1.24 9.64 1.91
C LEU A 299 2.49 9.77 2.79
N GLU A 300 3.63 10.20 2.25
CA GLU A 300 4.83 10.50 3.03
C GLU A 300 4.62 11.70 3.96
N ILE A 301 3.95 12.75 3.47
CA ILE A 301 3.56 13.90 4.29
C ILE A 301 2.61 13.43 5.41
N GLU A 302 1.56 12.70 5.07
CA GLU A 302 0.55 12.25 6.04
C GLU A 302 1.15 11.31 7.10
N ALA A 303 2.05 10.40 6.70
CA ALA A 303 2.73 9.49 7.61
C ALA A 303 3.58 10.21 8.68
N ASN A 304 3.94 11.47 8.43
CA ASN A 304 4.71 12.34 9.31
C ASN A 304 3.86 13.43 10.00
N ALA A 305 2.56 13.47 9.75
CA ALA A 305 1.66 14.51 10.24
C ALA A 305 1.23 14.28 11.70
N VAL A 306 0.80 15.37 12.35
CA VAL A 306 0.02 15.31 13.59
C VAL A 306 -1.44 15.43 13.22
N THR A 307 -2.18 14.34 13.42
CA THR A 307 -3.54 14.19 12.90
C THR A 307 -4.59 14.04 14.01
N ASP A 308 -4.20 14.10 15.28
CA ASP A 308 -5.16 14.13 16.39
C ASP A 308 -5.67 15.55 16.67
N ASN A 309 -6.62 15.66 17.60
CA ASN A 309 -7.29 16.91 17.97
C ASN A 309 -7.86 16.80 19.40
N PRO A 310 -7.92 17.90 20.17
CA PRO A 310 -7.30 19.20 19.89
C PRO A 310 -5.77 19.13 19.91
N LEU A 311 -5.13 20.11 19.28
CA LEU A 311 -3.67 20.23 19.23
C LEU A 311 -3.15 21.12 20.35
N VAL A 312 -2.01 20.77 20.92
CA VAL A 312 -1.20 21.61 21.79
C VAL A 312 -0.16 22.32 20.93
N LEU A 313 -0.22 23.65 20.88
CA LEU A 313 0.73 24.48 20.13
C LEU A 313 1.98 24.80 20.97
N GLU A 314 3.01 25.37 20.32
CA GLU A 314 4.30 25.66 20.94
C GLU A 314 4.21 26.64 22.12
N ASP A 315 3.25 27.57 22.08
CA ASP A 315 2.97 28.50 23.18
C ASP A 315 2.17 27.86 24.34
N GLY A 316 1.77 26.59 24.18
CA GLY A 316 0.99 25.82 25.14
C GLY A 316 -0.53 25.99 25.01
N SER A 317 -1.01 26.76 24.01
CA SER A 317 -2.44 26.87 23.72
C SER A 317 -3.01 25.54 23.20
N ILE A 318 -4.27 25.27 23.54
CA ILE A 318 -5.02 24.10 23.05
C ILE A 318 -6.02 24.57 21.99
N VAL A 319 -5.83 24.14 20.76
CA VAL A 319 -6.61 24.60 19.60
C VAL A 319 -7.32 23.42 18.95
N SER A 320 -8.62 23.58 18.68
CA SER A 320 -9.38 22.62 17.91
C SER A 320 -9.32 22.96 16.42
N GLY A 321 -8.96 21.99 15.60
CA GLY A 321 -8.96 22.02 14.14
C GLY A 321 -9.56 20.73 13.56
N GLY A 322 -9.08 20.32 12.38
CA GLY A 322 -9.62 19.20 11.62
C GLY A 322 -8.58 18.30 10.96
N ASN A 323 -7.35 18.24 11.49
CA ASN A 323 -6.26 17.43 10.91
C ASN A 323 -6.55 15.92 10.89
N PHE A 324 -7.59 15.48 11.58
CA PHE A 324 -8.06 14.10 11.57
C PHE A 324 -8.84 13.72 10.30
N HIS A 325 -9.17 14.68 9.42
CA HIS A 325 -9.94 14.44 8.21
C HIS A 325 -9.02 13.94 7.08
N ALA A 326 -9.17 12.67 6.70
CA ALA A 326 -8.23 11.95 5.84
C ALA A 326 -8.45 12.15 4.33
N GLU A 327 -8.96 13.32 3.91
CA GLU A 327 -9.26 13.58 2.49
C GLU A 327 -8.04 13.43 1.57
N PRO A 328 -6.83 13.92 1.94
CA PRO A 328 -5.64 13.72 1.13
C PRO A 328 -5.30 12.24 0.94
N VAL A 329 -5.53 11.41 1.97
CA VAL A 329 -5.31 9.96 1.92
C VAL A 329 -6.33 9.27 1.04
N ALA A 330 -7.60 9.68 1.10
CA ALA A 330 -8.66 9.15 0.25
C ALA A 330 -8.34 9.40 -1.24
N PHE A 331 -7.94 10.62 -1.61
CA PHE A 331 -7.51 10.93 -2.98
C PHE A 331 -6.27 10.15 -3.39
N ALA A 332 -5.27 10.02 -2.50
CA ALA A 332 -4.07 9.24 -2.81
C ALA A 332 -4.41 7.76 -3.05
N ALA A 333 -5.28 7.18 -2.22
CA ALA A 333 -5.74 5.81 -2.39
C ALA A 333 -6.53 5.62 -3.70
N ASP A 334 -7.40 6.56 -4.04
CA ASP A 334 -8.18 6.50 -5.29
C ASP A 334 -7.29 6.58 -6.54
N GLN A 335 -6.24 7.39 -6.50
CA GLN A 335 -5.21 7.43 -7.54
C GLN A 335 -4.47 6.10 -7.67
N ILE A 336 -4.07 5.46 -6.56
CA ILE A 336 -3.41 4.15 -6.58
C ILE A 336 -4.35 3.08 -7.16
N ALA A 337 -5.65 3.13 -6.85
CA ALA A 337 -6.64 2.20 -7.39
C ALA A 337 -6.73 2.29 -8.92
N ILE A 338 -6.78 3.51 -9.48
CA ILE A 338 -6.78 3.74 -10.93
C ILE A 338 -5.47 3.22 -11.55
N ALA A 339 -4.32 3.47 -10.92
CA ALA A 339 -3.03 2.96 -11.38
C ALA A 339 -3.02 1.42 -11.46
N LEU A 340 -3.45 0.74 -10.41
CA LEU A 340 -3.52 -0.73 -10.36
C LEU A 340 -4.45 -1.30 -11.43
N ALA A 341 -5.58 -0.65 -11.69
CA ALA A 341 -6.51 -1.06 -12.74
C ALA A 341 -5.87 -0.94 -14.13
N GLU A 342 -5.16 0.15 -14.42
CA GLU A 342 -4.50 0.35 -15.72
C GLU A 342 -3.28 -0.56 -15.93
N ILE A 343 -2.49 -0.83 -14.89
CA ILE A 343 -1.40 -1.81 -14.95
C ILE A 343 -1.96 -3.19 -15.35
N GLY A 344 -3.00 -3.65 -14.65
CA GLY A 344 -3.64 -4.93 -14.92
C GLY A 344 -4.30 -4.98 -16.31
N SER A 345 -5.00 -3.91 -16.70
CA SER A 345 -5.65 -3.78 -18.01
C SER A 345 -4.65 -3.91 -19.16
N LEU A 346 -3.52 -3.20 -19.09
CA LEU A 346 -2.50 -3.23 -20.14
C LEU A 346 -1.83 -4.61 -20.24
N SER A 347 -1.51 -5.23 -19.10
CA SER A 347 -0.94 -6.57 -19.03
C SER A 347 -1.89 -7.63 -19.59
N GLU A 348 -3.17 -7.57 -19.21
CA GLU A 348 -4.18 -8.52 -19.68
C GLU A 348 -4.36 -8.44 -21.22
N ARG A 349 -4.29 -7.24 -21.80
CA ARG A 349 -4.27 -7.09 -23.26
C ARG A 349 -3.01 -7.66 -23.92
N ARG A 350 -1.86 -7.70 -23.23
CA ARG A 350 -0.64 -8.38 -23.73
C ARG A 350 -0.76 -9.91 -23.62
N ILE A 351 -1.39 -10.43 -22.58
CA ILE A 351 -1.75 -11.86 -22.50
C ILE A 351 -2.65 -12.25 -23.68
N ALA A 352 -3.67 -11.44 -23.98
CA ALA A 352 -4.55 -11.67 -25.11
C ALA A 352 -3.82 -11.68 -26.46
N LEU A 353 -2.76 -10.87 -26.64
CA LEU A 353 -1.92 -10.94 -27.84
C LEU A 353 -1.08 -12.22 -27.89
N LEU A 354 -0.50 -12.65 -26.77
CA LEU A 354 0.37 -13.83 -26.70
C LEU A 354 -0.36 -15.12 -27.08
N VAL A 355 -1.61 -15.27 -26.63
CA VAL A 355 -2.40 -16.49 -26.82
C VAL A 355 -3.14 -16.54 -28.15
N ASP A 356 -3.26 -15.42 -28.86
CA ASP A 356 -3.91 -15.33 -30.17
C ASP A 356 -2.89 -15.66 -31.29
N PRO A 357 -3.06 -16.76 -32.05
CA PRO A 357 -2.13 -17.14 -33.10
C PRO A 357 -2.07 -16.15 -34.27
N ALA A 358 -3.15 -15.43 -34.55
CA ALA A 358 -3.20 -14.43 -35.62
C ALA A 358 -2.37 -13.19 -35.28
N MET A 359 -2.31 -12.85 -33.98
CA MET A 359 -1.56 -11.69 -33.50
C MET A 359 -0.11 -12.04 -33.13
N SER A 360 0.13 -13.23 -32.57
CA SER A 360 1.45 -13.64 -32.08
C SER A 360 2.34 -14.32 -33.12
N GLY A 361 1.73 -14.97 -34.12
CA GLY A 361 2.43 -15.91 -34.99
C GLY A 361 3.01 -17.10 -34.23
N LEU A 362 2.43 -17.44 -33.08
CA LEU A 362 2.76 -18.60 -32.23
C LEU A 362 1.59 -19.59 -32.23
N PRO A 363 1.77 -20.83 -31.75
CA PRO A 363 0.66 -21.76 -31.58
C PRO A 363 -0.45 -21.17 -30.71
N ALA A 364 -1.70 -21.51 -31.01
CA ALA A 364 -2.85 -21.03 -30.27
C ALA A 364 -2.71 -21.36 -28.77
N PHE A 365 -2.93 -20.36 -27.91
CA PHE A 365 -2.79 -20.47 -26.45
C PHE A 365 -1.42 -20.94 -25.97
N LEU A 366 -0.39 -20.82 -26.82
CA LEU A 366 0.97 -21.30 -26.59
C LEU A 366 1.05 -22.81 -26.32
N ALA A 367 0.06 -23.58 -26.81
CA ALA A 367 0.05 -25.03 -26.70
C ALA A 367 0.95 -25.66 -27.77
N ARG A 368 1.85 -26.57 -27.38
CA ARG A 368 2.74 -27.29 -28.33
C ARG A 368 1.96 -28.21 -29.27
N ASP A 369 1.02 -28.97 -28.72
CA ASP A 369 0.08 -29.84 -29.46
C ASP A 369 -1.36 -29.33 -29.29
N ALA A 370 -1.67 -28.23 -29.99
CA ALA A 370 -2.97 -27.56 -29.91
C ALA A 370 -4.12 -28.48 -30.36
N GLY A 371 -5.24 -28.44 -29.64
CA GLY A 371 -6.43 -29.27 -29.89
C GLY A 371 -6.54 -30.45 -28.94
N LEU A 372 -5.41 -31.14 -28.64
CA LEU A 372 -5.33 -32.06 -27.50
C LEU A 372 -5.08 -31.30 -26.20
N ASN A 373 -4.22 -30.27 -26.26
CA ASN A 373 -3.90 -29.39 -25.14
C ASN A 373 -4.54 -28.01 -25.33
N SER A 374 -5.00 -27.42 -24.23
CA SER A 374 -5.57 -26.08 -24.17
C SER A 374 -4.54 -25.01 -23.79
N GLY A 375 -3.37 -25.40 -23.28
CA GLY A 375 -2.29 -24.48 -22.94
C GLY A 375 -2.75 -23.44 -21.92
N LEU A 376 -2.54 -22.16 -22.24
CA LEU A 376 -2.87 -21.03 -21.36
C LEU A 376 -4.28 -20.45 -21.58
N MET A 377 -5.16 -21.15 -22.30
CA MET A 377 -6.52 -20.66 -22.61
C MET A 377 -7.28 -20.19 -21.37
N ILE A 378 -7.34 -21.02 -20.31
CA ILE A 378 -8.10 -20.65 -19.10
C ILE A 378 -7.31 -19.70 -18.20
N ALA A 379 -5.98 -19.68 -18.26
CA ALA A 379 -5.18 -18.68 -17.57
C ALA A 379 -5.49 -17.26 -18.10
N GLN A 380 -5.67 -17.11 -19.41
CA GLN A 380 -6.15 -15.85 -20.01
C GLN A 380 -7.52 -15.45 -19.44
N VAL A 381 -8.47 -16.38 -19.33
CA VAL A 381 -9.81 -16.10 -18.77
C VAL A 381 -9.70 -15.63 -17.32
N THR A 382 -8.85 -16.26 -16.51
CA THR A 382 -8.56 -15.81 -15.14
C THR A 382 -8.03 -14.37 -15.13
N ALA A 383 -7.03 -14.04 -15.96
CA ALA A 383 -6.50 -12.68 -16.04
C ALA A 383 -7.58 -11.65 -16.44
N ALA A 384 -8.43 -12.00 -17.41
CA ALA A 384 -9.55 -11.14 -17.85
C ALA A 384 -10.57 -10.88 -16.74
N ALA A 385 -10.92 -11.90 -15.94
CA ALA A 385 -11.81 -11.77 -14.80
C ALA A 385 -11.25 -10.81 -13.74
N LEU A 386 -9.97 -10.98 -13.37
CA LEU A 386 -9.29 -10.13 -12.39
C LEU A 386 -9.16 -8.67 -12.87
N ALA A 387 -8.84 -8.46 -14.15
CA ALA A 387 -8.78 -7.13 -14.74
C ALA A 387 -10.16 -6.45 -14.73
N SER A 388 -11.24 -7.20 -15.00
CA SER A 388 -12.61 -6.69 -14.93
C SER A 388 -13.01 -6.31 -13.50
N GLU A 389 -12.66 -7.13 -12.52
CA GLU A 389 -12.93 -6.86 -11.10
C GLU A 389 -12.25 -5.56 -10.64
N ASN A 390 -10.98 -5.35 -11.01
CA ASN A 390 -10.26 -4.13 -10.67
C ASN A 390 -10.89 -2.87 -11.27
N LYS A 391 -11.56 -2.93 -12.42
CA LYS A 391 -12.28 -1.78 -13.00
C LYS A 391 -13.44 -1.33 -12.11
N GLN A 392 -14.25 -2.27 -11.65
CA GLN A 392 -15.36 -1.97 -10.73
C GLN A 392 -14.82 -1.45 -9.40
N ARG A 393 -13.78 -2.11 -8.90
CA ARG A 393 -13.12 -1.72 -7.66
C ARG A 393 -12.37 -0.41 -7.76
N ALA A 394 -12.12 0.18 -8.94
CA ALA A 394 -11.45 1.47 -9.10
C ALA A 394 -12.38 2.69 -8.95
N ALA A 395 -13.69 2.50 -8.81
CA ALA A 395 -14.65 3.58 -8.56
C ALA A 395 -14.21 4.41 -7.33
N PRO A 396 -14.18 5.75 -7.41
CA PRO A 396 -13.63 6.57 -6.33
C PRO A 396 -14.49 6.45 -5.06
N ALA A 397 -13.85 6.19 -3.93
CA ALA A 397 -14.49 6.18 -2.62
C ALA A 397 -14.49 7.58 -1.99
N SER A 398 -13.54 8.44 -2.35
CA SER A 398 -13.38 9.77 -1.77
C SER A 398 -14.49 10.75 -2.16
N VAL A 399 -15.34 10.41 -3.14
CA VAL A 399 -16.48 11.25 -3.55
C VAL A 399 -17.77 10.88 -2.84
N ASP A 400 -17.74 9.85 -1.99
CA ASP A 400 -18.86 9.45 -1.16
C ASP A 400 -18.70 10.00 0.25
N SER A 401 -19.81 10.45 0.84
CA SER A 401 -19.85 10.98 2.20
C SER A 401 -21.25 10.81 2.76
N LEU A 402 -21.35 10.26 3.98
CA LEU A 402 -22.61 10.12 4.70
C LEU A 402 -22.47 10.79 6.07
N PRO A 403 -23.40 11.70 6.43
CA PRO A 403 -23.32 12.40 7.70
C PRO A 403 -23.56 11.42 8.87
N THR A 404 -22.73 11.51 9.91
CA THR A 404 -22.84 10.69 11.12
C THR A 404 -22.94 11.54 12.38
N SER A 405 -23.09 10.91 13.54
CA SER A 405 -23.09 11.59 14.84
C SER A 405 -24.11 12.74 14.95
N ALA A 406 -25.31 12.52 14.39
CA ALA A 406 -26.39 13.51 14.30
C ALA A 406 -25.97 14.82 13.59
N ASN A 407 -25.28 14.69 12.45
CA ASN A 407 -24.74 15.77 11.61
C ASN A 407 -23.61 16.59 12.25
N GLN A 408 -23.01 16.09 13.34
CA GLN A 408 -21.77 16.69 13.84
C GLN A 408 -20.58 16.35 12.94
N GLU A 409 -20.61 15.17 12.33
CA GLU A 409 -19.70 14.74 11.26
C GLU A 409 -20.50 14.76 9.96
N ASP A 410 -20.70 15.94 9.38
CA ASP A 410 -21.55 16.16 8.20
C ASP A 410 -20.83 15.90 6.87
N HIS A 411 -19.50 15.81 6.89
CA HIS A 411 -18.66 15.44 5.76
C HIS A 411 -17.53 14.50 6.19
N VAL A 412 -17.29 13.44 5.41
CA VAL A 412 -16.30 12.39 5.67
C VAL A 412 -15.49 12.05 4.42
N SER A 413 -14.31 11.45 4.57
CA SER A 413 -13.40 11.17 3.44
C SER A 413 -13.49 9.76 2.86
N MET A 414 -14.03 8.80 3.63
CA MET A 414 -14.01 7.37 3.31
C MET A 414 -12.60 6.78 3.06
N ALA A 415 -11.54 7.43 3.56
CA ALA A 415 -10.15 7.05 3.27
C ALA A 415 -9.80 5.59 3.61
N THR A 416 -10.32 5.02 4.70
CA THR A 416 -10.05 3.62 5.03
C THR A 416 -10.68 2.67 4.02
N HIS A 417 -11.88 2.99 3.51
CA HIS A 417 -12.52 2.21 2.45
C HIS A 417 -11.72 2.31 1.14
N ALA A 418 -11.33 3.54 0.78
CA ALA A 418 -10.48 3.83 -0.38
C ALA A 418 -9.17 3.06 -0.35
N ALA A 419 -8.51 2.99 0.81
CA ALA A 419 -7.24 2.31 1.02
C ALA A 419 -7.39 0.78 1.09
N TYR A 420 -8.38 0.25 1.80
CA TYR A 420 -8.52 -1.19 2.05
C TYR A 420 -8.71 -2.01 0.78
N ARG A 421 -9.44 -1.48 -0.21
CA ARG A 421 -9.61 -2.14 -1.53
C ARG A 421 -8.28 -2.33 -2.28
N LEU A 422 -7.26 -1.51 -2.01
CA LEU A 422 -5.98 -1.58 -2.71
C LEU A 422 -5.25 -2.90 -2.48
N LEU A 423 -5.43 -3.51 -1.31
CA LEU A 423 -4.78 -4.78 -0.97
C LEU A 423 -5.20 -5.89 -1.94
N GLU A 424 -6.50 -6.00 -2.20
CA GLU A 424 -7.05 -7.00 -3.13
C GLU A 424 -6.80 -6.60 -4.59
N MET A 425 -6.90 -5.32 -4.92
CA MET A 425 -6.58 -4.84 -6.27
C MET A 425 -5.13 -5.12 -6.67
N ALA A 426 -4.19 -4.96 -5.73
CA ALA A 426 -2.78 -5.28 -5.94
C ALA A 426 -2.55 -6.80 -6.07
N ALA A 427 -3.24 -7.63 -5.29
CA ALA A 427 -3.18 -9.09 -5.42
C ALA A 427 -3.73 -9.58 -6.78
N ASN A 428 -4.82 -8.98 -7.24
CA ASN A 428 -5.39 -9.21 -8.57
C ASN A 428 -4.38 -8.83 -9.66
N ALA A 429 -3.80 -7.63 -9.56
CA ALA A 429 -2.81 -7.16 -10.51
C ALA A 429 -1.56 -8.06 -10.52
N ALA A 430 -1.04 -8.46 -9.36
CA ALA A 430 0.10 -9.37 -9.25
C ALA A 430 -0.16 -10.72 -9.95
N SER A 431 -1.38 -11.25 -9.85
CA SER A 431 -1.76 -12.49 -10.52
C SER A 431 -1.86 -12.32 -12.04
N ILE A 432 -2.40 -11.20 -12.51
CA ILE A 432 -2.42 -10.86 -13.95
C ILE A 432 -0.97 -10.80 -14.48
N ILE A 433 -0.08 -10.08 -13.81
CA ILE A 433 1.32 -9.95 -14.23
C ILE A 433 2.05 -11.30 -14.17
N GLY A 434 1.76 -12.12 -13.16
CA GLY A 434 2.28 -13.48 -13.05
C GLY A 434 1.88 -14.34 -14.25
N ILE A 435 0.61 -14.29 -14.67
CA ILE A 435 0.12 -15.00 -15.86
C ILE A 435 0.79 -14.46 -17.13
N GLU A 436 0.99 -13.15 -17.25
CA GLU A 436 1.73 -12.56 -18.37
C GLU A 436 3.18 -13.07 -18.41
N ALA A 437 3.88 -13.08 -17.28
CA ALA A 437 5.25 -13.56 -17.20
C ALA A 437 5.37 -15.04 -17.58
N LEU A 438 4.40 -15.87 -17.17
CA LEU A 438 4.30 -17.27 -17.61
C LEU A 438 4.10 -17.38 -19.12
N ALA A 439 3.14 -16.64 -19.68
CA ALA A 439 2.85 -16.67 -21.10
C ALA A 439 4.04 -16.17 -21.94
N ALA A 440 4.69 -15.09 -21.51
CA ALA A 440 5.88 -14.57 -22.18
C ALA A 440 7.04 -15.57 -22.10
N ALA A 441 7.21 -16.27 -20.97
CA ALA A 441 8.21 -17.32 -20.85
C ALA A 441 7.95 -18.50 -21.80
N GLU A 442 6.71 -18.99 -21.91
CA GLU A 442 6.37 -20.03 -22.90
C GLU A 442 6.60 -19.53 -24.34
N ALA A 443 6.23 -18.28 -24.63
CA ALA A 443 6.43 -17.68 -25.95
C ALA A 443 7.92 -17.55 -26.32
N LEU A 444 8.81 -17.24 -25.37
CA LEU A 444 10.26 -17.27 -25.59
C LEU A 444 10.78 -18.68 -25.90
N GLU A 445 10.22 -19.73 -25.28
CA GLU A 445 10.59 -21.11 -25.59
C GLU A 445 10.25 -21.49 -27.04
N HIS A 446 9.18 -20.91 -27.61
CA HIS A 446 8.84 -21.07 -29.03
C HIS A 446 9.78 -20.31 -29.98
N ARG A 447 10.62 -19.41 -29.48
CA ARG A 447 11.62 -18.69 -30.30
C ARG A 447 12.98 -19.38 -30.32
N ARG A 448 13.19 -20.44 -29.53
CA ARG A 448 14.44 -21.20 -29.53
C ARG A 448 14.75 -21.76 -30.93
N PRO A 449 16.02 -21.75 -31.37
CA PRO A 449 17.23 -21.51 -30.57
C PRO A 449 17.60 -20.03 -30.37
N LEU A 450 16.81 -19.07 -30.87
CA LEU A 450 17.09 -17.66 -30.59
C LEU A 450 16.91 -17.35 -29.11
N ALA A 451 17.83 -16.55 -28.57
CA ALA A 451 17.76 -16.01 -27.22
C ALA A 451 17.20 -14.59 -27.21
N SER A 452 16.68 -14.17 -26.06
CA SER A 452 16.31 -12.80 -25.73
C SER A 452 17.55 -11.99 -25.28
N SER A 453 17.34 -10.78 -24.78
CA SER A 453 18.39 -10.00 -24.13
C SER A 453 18.85 -10.65 -22.82
N ALA A 454 20.07 -10.32 -22.37
CA ALA A 454 20.61 -10.89 -21.14
C ALA A 454 19.72 -10.64 -19.89
N PRO A 455 19.15 -9.43 -19.67
CA PRO A 455 18.20 -9.20 -18.58
C PRO A 455 16.98 -10.13 -18.63
N LEU A 456 16.38 -10.31 -19.81
CA LEU A 456 15.16 -11.09 -19.97
C LEU A 456 15.41 -12.60 -19.90
N GLU A 457 16.56 -13.08 -20.37
CA GLU A 457 16.98 -14.48 -20.15
C GLU A 457 17.23 -14.78 -18.67
N ALA A 458 17.77 -13.82 -17.90
CA ALA A 458 17.93 -13.98 -16.46
C ALA A 458 16.58 -14.10 -15.74
N VAL A 459 15.60 -13.29 -16.14
CA VAL A 459 14.22 -13.39 -15.65
C VAL A 459 13.56 -14.70 -16.05
N HIS A 460 13.68 -15.10 -17.32
CA HIS A 460 13.19 -16.38 -17.81
C HIS A 460 13.77 -17.55 -16.99
N ALA A 461 15.09 -17.57 -16.77
CA ALA A 461 15.74 -18.58 -15.93
C ALA A 461 15.24 -18.55 -14.47
N ALA A 462 14.98 -17.37 -13.91
CA ALA A 462 14.42 -17.24 -12.57
C ALA A 462 13.00 -17.83 -12.44
N LEU A 463 12.14 -17.60 -13.44
CA LEU A 463 10.83 -18.23 -13.55
C LEU A 463 10.97 -19.76 -13.66
N ARG A 464 11.84 -20.25 -14.56
CA ARG A 464 12.03 -21.69 -14.80
C ARG A 464 12.59 -22.48 -13.63
N ARG A 465 13.31 -21.83 -12.71
CA ARG A 465 13.73 -22.46 -11.44
C ARG A 465 12.55 -22.84 -10.54
N ARG A 466 11.40 -22.20 -10.69
CA ARG A 466 10.21 -22.44 -9.87
C ARG A 466 9.06 -23.08 -10.63
N ILE A 467 8.97 -22.84 -11.94
CA ILE A 467 7.84 -23.23 -12.79
C ILE A 467 8.37 -23.87 -14.07
N ALA A 468 8.14 -25.18 -14.24
CA ALA A 468 8.59 -25.91 -15.41
C ALA A 468 7.93 -25.41 -16.72
N PRO A 469 8.56 -25.57 -17.90
CA PRO A 469 7.91 -25.30 -19.19
C PRO A 469 6.59 -26.07 -19.35
N LEU A 470 5.60 -25.47 -20.00
CA LEU A 470 4.31 -26.11 -20.26
C LEU A 470 4.41 -26.98 -21.53
N LEU A 471 4.90 -28.20 -21.38
CA LEU A 471 5.06 -29.14 -22.50
C LEU A 471 3.75 -29.83 -22.91
N ALA A 472 2.87 -30.05 -21.95
CA ALA A 472 1.51 -30.58 -22.10
C ALA A 472 0.64 -29.97 -20.99
N ASP A 473 -0.69 -30.08 -21.12
CA ASP A 473 -1.63 -29.60 -20.11
C ASP A 473 -1.34 -30.25 -18.76
N ARG A 474 -1.36 -29.42 -17.71
CA ARG A 474 -1.25 -29.85 -16.32
C ARG A 474 -2.13 -28.98 -15.44
N PHE A 475 -2.27 -29.38 -14.19
CA PHE A 475 -2.96 -28.55 -13.20
C PHE A 475 -2.19 -27.25 -12.98
N LEU A 476 -2.70 -26.16 -13.56
CA LEU A 476 -1.96 -24.89 -13.73
C LEU A 476 -2.05 -23.94 -12.51
N ALA A 477 -3.00 -24.16 -11.60
CA ALA A 477 -3.20 -23.28 -10.44
C ALA A 477 -1.95 -23.12 -9.55
N PRO A 478 -1.15 -24.17 -9.27
CA PRO A 478 0.11 -24.02 -8.53
C PRO A 478 1.14 -23.15 -9.26
N ASP A 479 1.19 -23.20 -10.58
CA ASP A 479 2.11 -22.39 -11.38
C ASP A 479 1.71 -20.91 -11.33
N ILE A 480 0.41 -20.62 -11.46
CA ILE A 480 -0.11 -19.25 -11.34
C ILE A 480 0.19 -18.71 -9.93
N ALA A 481 -0.09 -19.49 -8.88
CA ALA A 481 0.21 -19.07 -7.51
C ALA A 481 1.72 -18.81 -7.31
N ALA A 482 2.59 -19.66 -7.87
CA ALA A 482 4.03 -19.44 -7.83
C ALA A 482 4.45 -18.17 -8.59
N ALA A 483 3.86 -17.89 -9.75
CA ALA A 483 4.13 -16.69 -10.52
C ALA A 483 3.65 -15.41 -9.80
N THR A 484 2.46 -15.43 -9.20
CA THR A 484 1.95 -14.34 -8.35
C THR A 484 2.92 -14.05 -7.21
N GLU A 485 3.44 -15.09 -6.56
CA GLU A 485 4.38 -14.93 -5.45
C GLU A 485 5.72 -14.35 -5.92
N ILE A 486 6.22 -14.73 -7.10
CA ILE A 486 7.43 -14.14 -7.71
C ILE A 486 7.23 -12.63 -7.94
N VAL A 487 6.03 -12.21 -8.36
CA VAL A 487 5.68 -10.78 -8.51
C VAL A 487 5.64 -10.08 -7.14
N ASN A 488 4.96 -10.66 -6.15
CA ASN A 488 4.84 -10.08 -4.80
C ASN A 488 6.19 -9.92 -4.10
N GLN A 489 7.15 -10.81 -4.37
CA GLN A 489 8.51 -10.75 -3.84
C GLN A 489 9.42 -9.76 -4.58
N GLY A 490 8.94 -9.13 -5.66
CA GLY A 490 9.76 -8.28 -6.53
C GLY A 490 10.86 -9.04 -7.29
N ALA A 491 10.74 -10.37 -7.38
CA ALA A 491 11.80 -11.23 -7.87
C ALA A 491 12.04 -11.11 -9.39
N LEU A 492 11.01 -10.72 -10.18
CA LEU A 492 11.20 -10.43 -11.61
C LEU A 492 12.13 -9.22 -11.82
N ALA A 493 11.85 -8.12 -11.14
CA ALA A 493 12.65 -6.91 -11.21
C ALA A 493 14.09 -7.16 -10.72
N ALA A 494 14.24 -7.89 -9.61
CA ALA A 494 15.55 -8.26 -9.08
C ALA A 494 16.35 -9.15 -10.05
N ALA A 495 15.70 -10.12 -10.70
CA ALA A 495 16.35 -11.02 -11.66
C ALA A 495 16.80 -10.32 -12.94
N ALA A 496 16.08 -9.28 -13.38
CA ALA A 496 16.44 -8.53 -14.58
C ALA A 496 17.78 -7.77 -14.43
N GLY A 497 18.14 -7.38 -13.21
CA GLY A 497 19.41 -6.66 -12.94
C GLY A 497 19.49 -5.27 -13.57
N VAL A 498 18.37 -4.72 -14.03
CA VAL A 498 18.25 -3.37 -14.60
C VAL A 498 17.61 -2.45 -13.57
N ALA A 499 18.11 -1.22 -13.44
CA ALA A 499 17.47 -0.21 -12.60
C ALA A 499 16.10 0.16 -13.19
N LEU A 500 15.03 -0.14 -12.45
CA LEU A 500 13.66 0.19 -12.84
C LEU A 500 13.16 1.38 -12.02
N PRO A 501 12.39 2.30 -12.63
CA PRO A 501 11.86 3.44 -11.91
C PRO A 501 10.89 3.02 -10.80
N GLY A 502 10.73 3.90 -9.82
CA GLY A 502 9.96 3.65 -8.62
C GLY A 502 9.32 4.91 -8.04
N VAL A 503 8.62 4.73 -6.92
CA VAL A 503 7.93 5.82 -6.23
C VAL A 503 8.85 6.68 -5.37
N ALA A 504 9.99 6.12 -4.93
CA ALA A 504 11.07 6.89 -4.33
C ALA A 504 11.85 7.63 -5.44
N THR A 505 12.00 8.94 -5.28
CA THR A 505 12.78 9.82 -6.18
C THR A 505 14.19 10.02 -5.68
#